data_AF-A0A3M0E0F9-F1
#
_entry.id   AF-A0A3M0E0F9-F1
#
_cell.length_a   1.000
_cell.length_b   1.000
_cell.length_c   1.000
_cell.angle_alpha   90.00
_cell.angle_beta   90.00
_cell.angle_gamma   90.00
#
_symmetry.space_group_name_H-M   'P 1'
#
loop_
_entity.id
_entity.type
_entity.pdbx_description
1 polymer ?
#
loop_
_entity_poly.entity_id
_entity_poly.type
_entity_poly.pdbx_seq_one_letter_code
_entity_poly.pdbx_strand_id
1 'polypeptide(L)'
;MDAYVESLDHRYRAVIQEDNEQYETAIDRLEQAQSSLDTARTRLADARTLFQDLRANVREPNSVALTDAETSLQRLDELFTGLTTVYEGDIRLEQGLMEYSNGLDQFNDQHYSIAASSFSNAESDFLRAADIYAEGESDAPTELLDLVLRRQCQSDKYATAADEMGRACVFADTDPSKANEHIRAAGEALNKNC
;
A
#
# COMPACT_ATOMS: atom_id res chain seq x y z
N MET A 1 -8.65 -27.42 -22.31
CA MET A 1 -7.65 -26.75 -21.46
C MET A 1 -8.17 -25.40 -20.96
N ASP A 2 -9.41 -25.03 -21.33
CA ASP A 2 -9.78 -23.61 -21.43
C ASP A 2 -10.64 -23.12 -20.25
N ALA A 3 -11.62 -23.87 -19.76
CA ALA A 3 -12.60 -23.31 -18.83
C ALA A 3 -12.08 -22.96 -17.41
N TYR A 4 -11.04 -23.65 -16.90
CA TYR A 4 -10.52 -23.39 -15.55
C TYR A 4 -9.49 -22.26 -15.54
N VAL A 5 -8.63 -22.21 -16.58
CA VAL A 5 -7.68 -21.12 -16.82
C VAL A 5 -8.43 -19.85 -17.18
N GLU A 6 -9.48 -19.91 -18.03
CA GLU A 6 -10.38 -18.77 -18.29
C GLU A 6 -11.12 -18.31 -17.03
N SER A 7 -11.54 -19.22 -16.13
CA SER A 7 -12.23 -18.82 -14.90
C SER A 7 -11.30 -18.15 -13.87
N LEU A 8 -10.04 -18.56 -13.84
CA LEU A 8 -8.99 -17.94 -13.04
C LEU A 8 -8.62 -16.59 -13.63
N ASP A 9 -8.41 -16.52 -14.95
CA ASP A 9 -8.18 -15.31 -15.74
C ASP A 9 -9.30 -14.28 -15.56
N HIS A 10 -10.58 -14.69 -15.55
CA HIS A 10 -11.71 -13.77 -15.33
C HIS A 10 -11.78 -13.21 -13.89
N ARG A 11 -11.32 -13.98 -12.89
CA ARG A 11 -11.20 -13.53 -11.49
C ARG A 11 -9.92 -12.71 -11.25
N TYR A 12 -8.84 -13.01 -11.97
CA TYR A 12 -7.58 -12.26 -11.98
C TYR A 12 -7.77 -10.87 -12.57
N ARG A 13 -8.43 -10.81 -13.73
CA ARG A 13 -8.78 -9.57 -14.43
C ARG A 13 -9.72 -8.70 -13.62
N ALA A 14 -10.71 -9.28 -12.93
CA ALA A 14 -11.68 -8.50 -12.16
C ALA A 14 -11.07 -7.79 -10.93
N VAL A 15 -9.89 -8.20 -10.45
CA VAL A 15 -9.21 -7.58 -9.30
C VAL A 15 -8.09 -6.63 -9.74
N ILE A 16 -7.53 -6.78 -10.94
CA ILE A 16 -6.29 -6.09 -11.35
C ILE A 16 -6.37 -5.37 -12.72
N GLN A 17 -7.39 -5.63 -13.56
CA GLN A 17 -7.66 -4.80 -14.75
C GLN A 17 -8.34 -3.48 -14.38
N GLU A 18 -7.66 -2.69 -13.56
CA GLU A 18 -7.84 -1.25 -13.59
C GLU A 18 -6.88 -0.69 -14.66
N ASP A 19 -7.34 0.32 -15.39
CA ASP A 19 -6.53 1.00 -16.41
C ASP A 19 -5.32 1.64 -15.71
N ASN A 20 -4.13 1.63 -16.32
CA ASN A 20 -2.95 2.24 -15.71
C ASN A 20 -3.19 3.73 -15.39
N GLU A 21 -4.06 4.40 -16.16
CA GLU A 21 -4.52 5.76 -15.87
C GLU A 21 -5.21 5.89 -14.49
N GLN A 22 -5.88 4.84 -14.02
CA GLN A 22 -6.54 4.82 -12.70
C GLN A 22 -5.52 4.70 -11.57
N TYR A 23 -4.49 3.86 -11.71
CA TYR A 23 -3.41 3.75 -10.74
C TYR A 23 -2.59 5.05 -10.67
N GLU A 24 -2.23 5.64 -11.81
CA GLU A 24 -1.57 6.96 -11.86
C GLU A 24 -2.43 8.04 -11.16
N THR A 25 -3.73 8.07 -11.47
CA THR A 25 -4.66 9.01 -10.80
C THR A 25 -4.76 8.75 -9.29
N ALA A 26 -4.71 7.49 -8.85
CA ALA A 26 -4.75 7.12 -7.43
C ALA A 26 -3.46 7.58 -6.73
N ILE A 27 -2.30 7.32 -7.32
CA ILE A 27 -0.99 7.76 -6.84
C ILE A 27 -0.97 9.28 -6.70
N ASP A 28 -1.37 10.03 -7.74
CA ASP A 28 -1.43 11.49 -7.70
C ASP A 28 -2.28 12.02 -6.55
N ARG A 29 -3.42 11.37 -6.28
CA ARG A 29 -4.32 11.75 -5.17
C ARG A 29 -3.70 11.44 -3.81
N LEU A 30 -3.00 10.32 -3.68
CA LEU A 30 -2.29 9.96 -2.45
C LEU A 30 -1.13 10.92 -2.18
N GLU A 31 -0.35 11.30 -3.20
CA GLU A 31 0.71 12.30 -3.07
C GLU A 31 0.16 13.68 -2.67
N GLN A 32 -0.99 14.09 -3.24
CA GLN A 32 -1.69 15.32 -2.84
C GLN A 32 -2.18 15.25 -1.39
N ALA A 33 -2.69 14.09 -0.95
CA ALA A 33 -3.12 13.87 0.43
C ALA A 33 -1.93 13.92 1.39
N GLN A 34 -0.78 13.34 1.03
CA GLN A 34 0.45 13.40 1.80
C GLN A 34 0.95 14.85 1.93
N SER A 35 0.98 15.62 0.84
CA SER A 35 1.35 17.05 0.88
C SER A 35 0.42 17.89 1.78
N SER A 36 -0.88 17.58 1.74
CA SER A 36 -1.87 18.22 2.62
C SER A 36 -1.65 17.86 4.08
N LEU A 37 -1.25 16.61 4.36
CA LEU A 37 -0.92 16.11 5.69
C LEU A 37 0.35 16.77 6.24
N ASP A 38 1.40 16.93 5.43
CA ASP A 38 2.63 17.64 5.82
C ASP A 38 2.34 19.10 6.19
N THR A 39 1.45 19.74 5.44
CA THR A 39 0.96 21.09 5.76
C THR A 39 0.21 21.10 7.10
N ALA A 40 -0.63 20.09 7.35
CA ALA A 40 -1.36 19.97 8.61
C ALA A 40 -0.42 19.72 9.81
N ARG A 41 0.61 18.89 9.64
CA ARG A 41 1.65 18.64 10.65
C ARG A 41 2.43 19.91 10.99
N THR A 42 2.81 20.69 9.99
CA THR A 42 3.46 21.99 10.18
C THR A 42 2.57 22.92 11.02
N ARG A 43 1.29 23.03 10.68
CA ARG A 43 0.33 23.84 11.44
C ARG A 43 0.11 23.32 12.87
N LEU A 44 0.18 22.01 13.08
CA LEU A 44 0.08 21.41 14.40
C LEU A 44 1.30 21.75 15.27
N ALA A 45 2.50 21.77 14.68
CA ALA A 45 3.71 22.20 15.37
C ALA A 45 3.65 23.68 15.79
N ASP A 46 3.13 24.55 14.91
CA ASP A 46 2.87 25.96 15.22
C ASP A 46 1.85 26.09 16.36
N ALA A 47 0.75 25.33 16.29
CA ALA A 47 -0.29 25.32 17.32
C ALA A 47 0.25 24.86 18.68
N ARG A 48 1.13 23.85 18.71
CA ARG A 48 1.82 23.39 19.93
C ARG A 48 2.71 24.48 20.52
N THR A 49 3.46 25.19 19.69
CA THR A 49 4.32 26.30 20.12
C THR A 49 3.48 27.41 20.73
N LEU A 50 2.41 27.84 20.04
CA LEU A 50 1.48 28.85 20.55
C LEU A 50 0.81 28.41 21.86
N PHE A 51 0.43 27.14 21.97
CA PHE A 51 -0.18 26.59 23.18
C PHE A 51 0.79 26.61 24.37
N GLN A 52 2.06 26.24 24.16
CA GLN A 52 3.11 26.30 25.18
C GLN A 52 3.36 27.73 25.66
N ASP A 53 3.40 28.69 24.73
CA ASP A 53 3.52 30.12 25.05
C ASP A 53 2.33 30.63 25.86
N LEU A 54 1.10 30.29 25.46
CA LEU A 54 -0.10 30.65 26.22
C LEU A 54 -0.06 30.08 27.64
N ARG A 55 0.28 28.79 27.77
CA ARG A 55 0.40 28.12 29.08
C ARG A 55 1.42 28.80 29.99
N ALA A 56 2.55 29.25 29.45
CA ALA A 56 3.59 29.94 30.22
C ALA A 56 3.17 31.34 30.70
N ASN A 57 2.24 31.99 29.99
CA ASN A 57 1.86 33.39 30.24
C ASN A 57 0.52 33.57 30.96
N VAL A 58 -0.29 32.52 31.12
CA VAL A 58 -1.57 32.59 31.83
C VAL A 58 -1.35 32.53 33.35
N ARG A 59 -1.84 33.55 34.07
CA ARG A 59 -1.68 33.70 35.53
C ARG A 59 -2.48 32.69 36.37
N GLU A 60 -3.64 32.27 35.88
CA GLU A 60 -4.51 31.29 36.55
C GLU A 60 -5.12 30.34 35.51
N PRO A 61 -4.34 29.38 35.02
CA PRO A 61 -4.82 28.49 33.98
C PRO A 61 -5.89 27.56 34.52
N ASN A 62 -6.99 27.41 33.77
CA ASN A 62 -7.91 26.31 33.98
C ASN A 62 -7.16 25.00 33.61
N SER A 63 -6.64 24.32 34.62
CA SER A 63 -5.71 23.19 34.46
C SER A 63 -6.32 22.05 33.66
N VAL A 64 -7.63 21.79 33.82
CA VAL A 64 -8.35 20.75 33.07
C VAL A 64 -8.37 21.08 31.58
N ALA A 65 -8.76 22.30 31.22
CA ALA A 65 -8.84 22.72 29.82
C ALA A 65 -7.46 22.72 29.12
N LEU A 66 -6.38 23.01 29.86
CA LEU A 66 -5.02 22.92 29.31
C LEU A 66 -4.59 21.46 29.10
N THR A 67 -4.86 20.57 30.06
CA THR A 67 -4.55 19.15 29.91
C THR A 67 -5.32 18.54 28.73
N ASP A 68 -6.61 18.85 28.59
CA ASP A 68 -7.43 18.35 27.47
C ASP A 68 -6.91 18.84 26.11
N ALA A 69 -6.47 20.09 26.02
CA ALA A 69 -5.88 20.65 24.81
C ALA A 69 -4.52 19.99 24.47
N GLU A 70 -3.66 19.77 25.47
CA GLU A 70 -2.38 19.08 25.30
C GLU A 70 -2.56 17.64 24.81
N THR A 71 -3.48 16.89 25.44
CA THR A 71 -3.84 15.53 25.00
C THR A 71 -4.41 15.51 23.59
N SER A 72 -5.24 16.49 23.22
CA SER A 72 -5.79 16.59 21.86
C SER A 72 -4.70 16.86 20.81
N LEU A 73 -3.76 17.77 21.11
CA LEU A 73 -2.62 18.06 20.25
C LEU A 73 -1.66 16.87 20.13
N GLN A 74 -1.53 16.04 21.17
CA GLN A 74 -0.78 14.80 21.12
C GLN A 74 -1.46 13.78 20.21
N ARG A 75 -2.77 13.54 20.41
CA ARG A 75 -3.54 12.59 19.59
C ARG A 75 -3.55 12.94 18.11
N LEU A 76 -3.61 14.23 17.77
CA LEU A 76 -3.55 14.68 16.37
C LEU A 76 -2.22 14.35 15.69
N ASP A 77 -1.12 14.40 16.44
CA ASP A 77 0.22 14.12 15.92
C ASP A 77 0.48 12.63 15.73
N GLU A 78 -0.02 11.82 16.67
CA GLU A 78 -0.06 10.36 16.53
C GLU A 78 -0.91 9.98 15.30
N LEU A 79 -2.08 10.60 15.14
CA LEU A 79 -2.95 10.38 13.98
C LEU A 79 -2.27 10.78 12.66
N PHE A 80 -1.62 11.93 12.61
CA PHE A 80 -0.93 12.38 11.40
C PHE A 80 0.28 11.52 11.08
N THR A 81 1.01 11.03 12.09
CA THR A 81 2.09 10.07 11.88
C THR A 81 1.56 8.77 11.27
N GLY A 82 0.50 8.19 11.84
CA GLY A 82 -0.11 6.98 11.30
C GLY A 82 -0.69 7.15 9.88
N LEU A 83 -1.30 8.30 9.57
CA LEU A 83 -1.77 8.61 8.23
C LEU A 83 -0.64 8.77 7.21
N THR A 84 0.51 9.32 7.62
CA THR A 84 1.69 9.40 6.74
C THR A 84 2.14 7.99 6.34
N THR A 85 2.27 7.08 7.30
CA THR A 85 2.59 5.66 7.03
C THR A 85 1.59 5.04 6.05
N VAL A 86 0.29 5.24 6.29
CA VAL A 86 -0.76 4.67 5.43
C VAL A 86 -0.62 5.19 3.99
N TYR A 87 -0.45 6.50 3.78
CA TYR A 87 -0.32 7.05 2.43
C TYR A 87 0.97 6.64 1.73
N GLU A 88 2.10 6.62 2.44
CA GLU A 88 3.38 6.16 1.87
C GLU A 88 3.32 4.69 1.45
N GLY A 89 2.69 3.85 2.27
CA GLY A 89 2.44 2.45 1.96
C GLY A 89 1.47 2.29 0.79
N ASP A 90 0.36 3.04 0.79
CA ASP A 90 -0.66 2.96 -0.28
C ASP A 90 -0.06 3.41 -1.63
N ILE A 91 0.80 4.44 -1.67
CA ILE A 91 1.51 4.84 -2.91
C ILE A 91 2.32 3.67 -3.48
N ARG A 92 3.07 2.98 -2.62
CA ARG A 92 3.86 1.81 -3.03
C ARG A 92 2.98 0.65 -3.47
N LEU A 93 1.88 0.41 -2.77
CA LEU A 93 0.91 -0.61 -3.14
C LEU A 93 0.32 -0.33 -4.53
N GLU A 94 -0.11 0.90 -4.81
CA GLU A 94 -0.67 1.27 -6.12
C GLU A 94 0.37 1.21 -7.24
N GLN A 95 1.62 1.63 -6.97
CA GLN A 95 2.75 1.45 -7.92
C GLN A 95 2.97 -0.02 -8.26
N GLY A 96 2.95 -0.89 -7.24
CA GLY A 96 3.04 -2.33 -7.43
C GLY A 96 1.87 -2.90 -8.25
N LEU A 97 0.63 -2.45 -8.01
CA LEU A 97 -0.54 -2.89 -8.78
C LEU A 97 -0.47 -2.46 -10.24
N MET A 98 0.02 -1.25 -10.52
CA MET A 98 0.26 -0.75 -11.87
C MET A 98 1.29 -1.61 -12.61
N GLU A 99 2.45 -1.88 -11.99
CA GLU A 99 3.48 -2.73 -12.58
C GLU A 99 3.00 -4.18 -12.77
N TYR A 100 2.20 -4.68 -11.83
CA TYR A 100 1.60 -6.00 -11.93
C TYR A 100 0.62 -6.09 -13.11
N SER A 101 -0.24 -5.07 -13.28
CA SER A 101 -1.19 -4.97 -14.39
C SER A 101 -0.46 -4.94 -15.73
N ASN A 102 0.57 -4.10 -15.86
CA ASN A 102 1.45 -4.08 -17.03
C ASN A 102 2.11 -5.45 -17.27
N GLY A 103 2.59 -6.11 -16.21
CA GLY A 103 3.14 -7.46 -16.29
C GLY A 103 2.16 -8.49 -16.88
N LEU A 104 0.88 -8.41 -16.51
CA LEU A 104 -0.17 -9.27 -17.08
C LEU A 104 -0.41 -8.99 -18.55
N ASP A 105 -0.47 -7.73 -18.97
CA ASP A 105 -0.65 -7.37 -20.37
C ASP A 105 0.51 -7.90 -21.22
N GLN A 106 1.76 -7.67 -20.78
CA GLN A 106 2.95 -8.19 -21.47
C GLN A 106 2.98 -9.73 -21.48
N PHE A 107 2.53 -10.38 -20.41
CA PHE A 107 2.45 -11.84 -20.34
C PHE A 107 1.45 -12.39 -21.37
N ASN A 108 0.28 -11.76 -21.47
CA ASN A 108 -0.77 -12.13 -22.43
C ASN A 108 -0.34 -11.91 -23.87
N ASP A 109 0.44 -10.85 -24.13
CA ASP A 109 1.07 -10.56 -25.42
C ASP A 109 2.31 -11.43 -25.70
N GLN A 110 2.62 -12.39 -24.83
CA GLN A 110 3.76 -13.33 -24.95
C GLN A 110 5.14 -12.66 -24.88
N HIS A 111 5.21 -11.43 -24.37
CA HIS A 111 6.46 -10.71 -24.11
C HIS A 111 7.03 -11.09 -22.74
N TYR A 112 7.33 -12.38 -22.52
CA TYR A 112 7.64 -12.93 -21.20
C TYR A 112 8.84 -12.29 -20.49
N SER A 113 9.85 -11.83 -21.22
CA SER A 113 10.99 -11.12 -20.61
C SER A 113 10.61 -9.75 -20.05
N ILE A 114 9.68 -9.04 -20.72
CA ILE A 114 9.19 -7.74 -20.26
C ILE A 114 8.24 -7.98 -19.09
N ALA A 115 7.32 -8.93 -19.22
CA ALA A 115 6.40 -9.34 -18.16
C ALA A 115 7.14 -9.71 -16.87
N ALA A 116 8.20 -10.54 -16.96
CA ALA A 116 9.02 -10.91 -15.81
C ALA A 116 9.64 -9.70 -15.10
N SER A 117 10.07 -8.69 -15.87
CA SER A 117 10.65 -7.47 -15.31
C SER A 117 9.59 -6.63 -14.59
N SER A 118 8.40 -6.49 -15.18
CA SER A 118 7.26 -5.81 -14.54
C SER A 118 6.81 -6.51 -13.27
N PHE A 119 6.70 -7.85 -13.26
CA PHE A 119 6.38 -8.59 -12.04
C PHE A 119 7.45 -8.45 -10.96
N SER A 120 8.74 -8.40 -11.33
CA SER A 120 9.82 -8.15 -10.36
C SER A 120 9.76 -6.74 -9.77
N ASN A 121 9.42 -5.72 -10.57
CA ASN A 121 9.21 -4.37 -10.08
C ASN A 121 8.00 -4.32 -9.12
N ALA A 122 6.88 -4.95 -9.52
CA ALA A 122 5.69 -5.05 -8.70
C ALA A 122 5.97 -5.71 -7.34
N GLU A 123 6.68 -6.84 -7.34
CA GLU A 123 7.13 -7.54 -6.12
C GLU A 123 7.90 -6.59 -5.20
N SER A 124 8.88 -5.85 -5.76
CA SER A 124 9.69 -4.91 -4.99
C SER A 124 8.85 -3.81 -4.35
N ASP A 125 7.89 -3.24 -5.08
CA ASP A 125 7.02 -2.19 -4.55
C ASP A 125 6.05 -2.74 -3.49
N PHE A 126 5.50 -3.94 -3.68
CA PHE A 126 4.68 -4.60 -2.67
C PHE A 126 5.45 -4.92 -1.39
N LEU A 127 6.68 -5.45 -1.50
CA LEU A 127 7.52 -5.69 -0.32
C LEU A 127 7.85 -4.39 0.40
N ARG A 128 8.13 -3.31 -0.34
CA ARG A 128 8.37 -2.00 0.27
C ARG A 128 7.12 -1.46 0.97
N ALA A 129 5.94 -1.65 0.38
CA ALA A 129 4.68 -1.29 1.03
C ALA A 129 4.48 -2.07 2.34
N ALA A 130 4.70 -3.39 2.32
CA ALA A 130 4.61 -4.25 3.51
C ALA A 130 5.56 -3.78 4.63
N ASP A 131 6.81 -3.47 4.28
CA ASP A 131 7.80 -2.93 5.22
C ASP A 131 7.35 -1.60 5.84
N ILE A 132 6.81 -0.67 5.05
CA ILE A 132 6.30 0.62 5.55
C ILE A 132 5.18 0.40 6.57
N TYR A 133 4.22 -0.49 6.27
CA TYR A 133 3.13 -0.79 7.20
C TYR A 133 3.66 -1.48 8.48
N ALA A 134 4.61 -2.40 8.35
CA ALA A 134 5.22 -3.09 9.49
C ALA A 134 5.99 -2.12 10.39
N GLU A 135 6.76 -1.20 9.80
CA GLU A 135 7.46 -0.13 10.52
C GLU A 135 6.48 0.78 11.27
N GLY A 136 5.30 1.04 10.70
CA GLY A 136 4.27 1.88 11.32
C GLY A 136 3.33 1.16 12.29
N GLU A 137 3.38 -0.16 12.43
CA GLU A 137 2.47 -0.93 13.29
C GLU A 137 2.57 -0.51 14.76
N SER A 138 3.79 -0.33 15.28
CA SER A 138 4.01 0.03 16.69
C SER A 138 3.53 1.43 17.05
N ASP A 139 3.51 2.30 16.06
CA ASP A 139 3.24 3.74 16.21
C ASP A 139 1.84 4.10 15.71
N ALA A 140 1.11 3.13 15.14
CA ALA A 140 -0.23 3.32 14.64
C ALA A 140 -1.21 3.60 15.78
N PRO A 141 -1.98 4.70 15.70
CA PRO A 141 -3.14 4.89 16.57
C PRO A 141 -4.09 3.69 16.49
N THR A 142 -4.82 3.42 17.57
CA THR A 142 -5.77 2.29 17.65
C THR A 142 -6.78 2.30 16.49
N GLU A 143 -7.17 3.48 16.03
CA GLU A 143 -8.11 3.68 14.94
C GLU A 143 -7.54 3.27 13.55
N LEU A 144 -6.21 3.24 13.40
CA LEU A 144 -5.54 2.91 12.15
C LEU A 144 -4.87 1.53 12.16
N LEU A 145 -4.62 0.95 13.34
CA LEU A 145 -3.89 -0.32 13.47
C LEU A 145 -4.48 -1.44 12.61
N ASP A 146 -5.81 -1.62 12.63
CA ASP A 146 -6.49 -2.63 11.81
C ASP A 146 -6.37 -2.37 10.30
N LEU A 147 -6.31 -1.11 9.88
CA LEU A 147 -6.02 -0.76 8.48
C LEU A 147 -4.58 -1.12 8.12
N VAL A 148 -3.60 -0.72 8.95
CA VAL A 148 -2.17 -1.00 8.74
C VAL A 148 -1.92 -2.50 8.61
N LEU A 149 -2.44 -3.30 9.54
CA LEU A 149 -2.29 -4.77 9.52
C LEU A 149 -2.91 -5.41 8.27
N ARG A 150 -4.12 -4.97 7.88
CA ARG A 150 -4.75 -5.46 6.65
C ARG A 150 -3.95 -5.09 5.42
N ARG A 151 -3.44 -3.87 5.34
CA ARG A 151 -2.65 -3.39 4.21
C ARG A 151 -1.31 -4.13 4.10
N GLN A 152 -0.62 -4.35 5.21
CA GLN A 152 0.58 -5.18 5.26
C GLN A 152 0.32 -6.59 4.71
N CYS A 153 -0.72 -7.26 5.22
CA CYS A 153 -1.13 -8.59 4.74
C CYS A 153 -1.45 -8.58 3.23
N GLN A 154 -2.14 -7.54 2.75
CA GLN A 154 -2.44 -7.38 1.32
C GLN A 154 -1.17 -7.24 0.49
N SER A 155 -0.24 -6.39 0.91
CA SER A 155 1.04 -6.21 0.23
C SER A 155 1.86 -7.50 0.18
N ASP A 156 1.96 -8.25 1.29
CA ASP A 156 2.68 -9.52 1.33
C ASP A 156 2.12 -10.57 0.35
N LYS A 157 0.79 -10.67 0.26
CA LYS A 157 0.17 -11.62 -0.68
C LYS A 157 0.36 -11.18 -2.14
N TYR A 158 0.35 -9.88 -2.42
CA TYR A 158 0.61 -9.36 -3.77
C TYR A 158 2.07 -9.56 -4.16
N ALA A 159 3.03 -9.33 -3.25
CA ALA A 159 4.44 -9.64 -3.47
C ALA A 159 4.64 -11.13 -3.82
N THR A 160 4.03 -12.03 -3.05
CA THR A 160 4.08 -13.48 -3.33
C THR A 160 3.50 -13.80 -4.71
N ALA A 161 2.37 -13.19 -5.07
CA ALA A 161 1.75 -13.41 -6.38
C ALA A 161 2.62 -12.87 -7.53
N ALA A 162 3.35 -11.77 -7.31
CA ALA A 162 4.25 -11.18 -8.29
C ALA A 162 5.49 -12.04 -8.54
N ASP A 163 6.13 -12.55 -7.47
CA ASP A 163 7.24 -13.51 -7.59
C ASP A 163 6.81 -14.75 -8.40
N GLU A 164 5.66 -15.34 -8.07
CA GLU A 164 5.14 -16.52 -8.76
C GLU A 164 4.84 -16.22 -10.25
N MET A 165 4.27 -15.07 -10.59
CA MET A 165 4.09 -14.67 -11.99
C MET A 165 5.41 -14.43 -12.72
N GLY A 166 6.41 -13.84 -12.05
CA GLY A 166 7.76 -13.71 -12.58
C GLY A 166 8.40 -15.08 -12.89
N ARG A 167 8.21 -16.06 -12.01
CA ARG A 167 8.64 -17.45 -12.24
C ARG A 167 7.88 -18.11 -13.39
N ALA A 168 6.59 -17.85 -13.54
CA ALA A 168 5.80 -18.37 -14.66
C ALA A 168 6.38 -17.92 -16.01
N CYS A 169 6.82 -16.65 -16.11
CA CYS A 169 7.45 -16.11 -17.31
C CYS A 169 8.70 -16.89 -17.76
N VAL A 170 9.49 -17.42 -16.82
CA VAL A 170 10.70 -18.21 -17.12
C VAL A 170 10.37 -19.50 -17.86
N PHE A 171 9.21 -20.10 -17.57
CA PHE A 171 8.82 -21.40 -18.12
C PHE A 171 7.80 -21.31 -19.25
N ALA A 172 7.23 -20.12 -19.53
CA ALA A 172 6.12 -19.95 -20.44
C ALA A 172 6.35 -20.59 -21.84
N ASP A 173 7.55 -20.44 -22.40
CA ASP A 173 7.91 -21.02 -23.72
C ASP A 173 8.49 -22.44 -23.65
N THR A 174 9.04 -22.84 -22.52
CA THR A 174 9.89 -24.06 -22.42
C THR A 174 9.22 -25.20 -21.68
N ASP A 175 8.37 -24.89 -20.72
CA ASP A 175 7.60 -25.84 -19.91
C ASP A 175 6.26 -25.22 -19.49
N PRO A 176 5.24 -25.25 -20.38
CA PRO A 176 3.94 -24.67 -20.09
C PRO A 176 3.23 -25.31 -18.88
N SER A 177 3.55 -26.57 -18.56
CA SER A 177 2.97 -27.23 -17.38
C SER A 177 3.50 -26.57 -16.11
N LYS A 178 4.82 -26.33 -16.05
CA LYS A 178 5.44 -25.65 -14.93
C LYS A 178 5.07 -24.17 -14.85
N ALA A 179 4.93 -23.48 -15.98
CA ALA A 179 4.41 -22.11 -15.99
C ALA A 179 3.00 -22.04 -15.36
N ASN A 180 2.12 -22.99 -15.69
CA ASN A 180 0.78 -23.09 -15.11
C ASN A 180 0.78 -23.40 -13.60
N GLU A 181 1.76 -24.17 -13.10
CA GLU A 181 1.91 -24.39 -11.66
C GLU A 181 2.17 -23.08 -10.91
N HIS A 182 3.04 -22.23 -11.47
CA HIS A 182 3.35 -20.91 -10.91
C HIS A 182 2.16 -19.94 -11.01
N ILE A 183 1.44 -19.90 -12.14
CA ILE A 183 0.21 -19.09 -12.28
C ILE A 183 -0.83 -19.51 -11.23
N ARG A 184 -0.99 -20.81 -10.97
CA ARG A 184 -1.89 -21.31 -9.92
C ARG A 184 -1.42 -20.86 -8.54
N ALA A 185 -0.12 -20.94 -8.25
CA ALA A 185 0.44 -20.49 -6.97
C ALA A 185 0.23 -18.99 -6.75
N ALA A 186 0.39 -18.17 -7.80
CA ALA A 186 0.08 -16.74 -7.75
C ALA A 186 -1.40 -16.49 -7.40
N GLY A 187 -2.32 -17.20 -8.08
CA GLY A 187 -3.74 -17.13 -7.76
C GLY A 187 -4.08 -17.59 -6.33
N GLU A 188 -3.41 -18.62 -5.82
CA GLU A 188 -3.57 -19.08 -4.42
C GLU A 188 -3.08 -18.03 -3.42
N ALA A 189 -1.98 -17.33 -3.71
CA ALA A 189 -1.50 -16.23 -2.89
C ALA A 189 -2.53 -15.10 -2.80
N LEU A 190 -3.09 -14.65 -3.93
CA LEU A 190 -4.09 -13.57 -3.98
C LEU A 190 -5.37 -13.88 -3.18
N ASN A 191 -5.74 -15.16 -3.08
CA ASN A 191 -6.91 -15.65 -2.37
C ASN A 191 -6.71 -15.81 -0.85
N LYS A 192 -5.50 -15.55 -0.32
CA LYS A 192 -5.28 -15.52 1.14
C LYS A 192 -6.09 -14.37 1.76
N ASN A 193 -6.75 -14.66 2.87
CA ASN A 193 -7.54 -13.67 3.61
C ASN A 193 -6.64 -12.71 4.39
N CYS A 194 -7.03 -11.45 4.31
CA CYS A 194 -6.69 -10.34 5.18
C CYS A 194 -8.05 -9.74 5.61
#